data_AF-A0A0K1QRA9-F1
#
_entry.id   AF-A0A0K1QRA9-F1
#
_cell.length_a   1.000
_cell.length_b   1.000
_cell.length_c   1.000
_cell.angle_alpha   90.00
_cell.angle_beta   90.00
_cell.angle_gamma   90.00
#
_symmetry.space_group_name_H-M   'P 1'
#
loop_
_entity.id
_entity.type
_entity.pdbx_description
1 polymer ?
#
loop_
_entity_poly.entity_id
_entity_poly.type
_entity_poly.pdbx_seq_one_letter_code
_entity_poly.pdbx_strand_id
1 'polypeptide(L)'
;MYIDPIFIIASALAIAVLLASAATHKLRAPARFARQLGDYQLLPGAIVRPVARVIPVIELAIAFALLVPACRSWAALSAASLIALYAAAIGINLWRGRGDIDCGCAGPDQAQPLRPVLLLRNSALVVLALLASVSPVARDLGFFDGFVTVAASAVALLIYAAADGLLANSPLLLKLIGR
;
A
#
# COMPACT_ATOMS: atom_id res chain seq x y z
N MET A 1 27.06 1.12 1.57
CA MET A 1 26.12 1.57 2.62
C MET A 1 25.49 0.33 3.21
N TYR A 2 25.90 -0.08 4.41
CA TYR A 2 25.31 -1.26 5.07
C TYR A 2 23.96 -0.83 5.65
N ILE A 3 22.87 -1.40 5.15
CA ILE A 3 21.53 -1.20 5.69
C ILE A 3 21.30 -2.31 6.71
N ASP A 4 20.94 -1.94 7.94
CA ASP A 4 20.72 -2.92 9.00
C ASP A 4 19.60 -3.90 8.61
N PRO A 5 19.79 -5.22 8.82
CA PRO A 5 18.82 -6.24 8.42
C PRO A 5 17.46 -6.06 9.11
N ILE A 6 17.44 -5.49 10.32
CA ILE A 6 16.22 -5.13 11.06
C ILE A 6 15.35 -4.18 10.23
N PHE A 7 15.95 -3.15 9.62
CA PHE A 7 15.21 -2.16 8.82
C PHE A 7 14.58 -2.80 7.58
N ILE A 8 15.32 -3.74 6.96
CA ILE A 8 14.86 -4.46 5.77
C ILE A 8 13.68 -5.38 6.12
N ILE A 9 13.80 -6.15 7.22
CA ILE A 9 12.74 -7.07 7.66
C ILE A 9 11.51 -6.28 8.16
N ALA A 10 11.72 -5.22 8.93
CA ALA A 10 10.63 -4.38 9.43
C ALA A 10 9.85 -3.71 8.30
N SER A 11 10.55 -3.23 7.26
CA SER A 11 9.94 -2.67 6.04
C SER A 11 9.14 -3.73 5.28
N ALA A 12 9.71 -4.92 5.11
CA ALA A 12 9.02 -6.04 4.45
C ALA A 12 7.73 -6.41 5.20
N LEU A 13 7.78 -6.50 6.52
CA LEU A 13 6.63 -6.85 7.34
C LEU A 13 5.55 -5.76 7.32
N ALA A 14 5.94 -4.48 7.37
CA ALA A 14 5.02 -3.36 7.24
C ALA A 14 4.30 -3.37 5.87
N ILE A 15 5.03 -3.60 4.78
CA ILE A 15 4.45 -3.70 3.43
C ILE A 15 3.56 -4.91 3.29
N ALA A 16 3.96 -6.07 3.85
CA ALA A 16 3.15 -7.27 3.83
C ALA A 16 1.79 -7.05 4.54
N VAL A 17 1.81 -6.45 5.72
CA VAL A 17 0.57 -6.13 6.47
C VAL A 17 -0.27 -5.10 5.72
N LEU A 18 0.35 -4.09 5.11
CA LEU A 18 -0.35 -3.10 4.29
C LEU A 18 -1.07 -3.77 3.11
N LEU A 19 -0.36 -4.58 2.32
CA LEU A 19 -0.94 -5.29 1.18
C LEU A 19 -2.03 -6.29 1.60
N ALA A 20 -1.81 -7.02 2.70
CA ALA A 20 -2.82 -7.92 3.26
C ALA A 20 -4.07 -7.15 3.70
N SER A 21 -3.91 -6.01 4.38
CA SER A 21 -5.03 -5.16 4.79
C SER A 21 -5.81 -4.64 3.57
N ALA A 22 -5.12 -4.10 2.56
CA ALA A 22 -5.74 -3.64 1.31
C ALA A 22 -6.50 -4.76 0.59
N ALA A 23 -5.89 -5.95 0.48
CA ALA A 23 -6.53 -7.12 -0.11
C ALA A 23 -7.81 -7.51 0.64
N THR A 24 -7.77 -7.57 1.97
CA THR A 24 -8.95 -7.94 2.77
C THR A 24 -10.10 -6.95 2.61
N HIS A 25 -9.82 -5.65 2.53
CA HIS A 25 -10.82 -4.63 2.28
C HIS A 25 -11.47 -4.79 0.90
N LYS A 26 -10.68 -5.06 -0.14
CA LYS A 26 -11.17 -5.28 -1.50
C LYS A 26 -11.96 -6.58 -1.65
N LEU A 27 -11.58 -7.63 -0.92
CA LEU A 27 -12.29 -8.91 -0.89
C LEU A 27 -13.62 -8.83 -0.13
N ARG A 28 -13.73 -7.97 0.90
CA ARG A 28 -15.00 -7.74 1.62
C ARG A 28 -16.04 -7.01 0.79
N ALA A 29 -15.61 -6.12 -0.11
CA ALA A 29 -16.50 -5.30 -0.94
C ALA A 29 -16.10 -5.30 -2.44
N PRO A 30 -16.10 -6.45 -3.13
CA PRO A 30 -15.56 -6.57 -4.49
C PRO A 30 -16.34 -5.76 -5.52
N ALA A 31 -17.67 -5.63 -5.35
CA ALA A 31 -18.50 -4.81 -6.22
C ALA A 31 -18.23 -3.30 -6.08
N ARG A 32 -17.75 -2.86 -4.93
CA ARG A 32 -17.34 -1.46 -4.71
C ARG A 32 -15.98 -1.21 -5.34
N PHE A 33 -15.04 -2.11 -5.12
CA PHE A 33 -13.71 -2.01 -5.73
C PHE A 33 -13.78 -2.05 -7.27
N ALA A 34 -14.63 -2.91 -7.85
CA ALA A 34 -14.85 -2.93 -9.30
C ALA A 34 -15.44 -1.61 -9.83
N ARG A 35 -16.31 -0.93 -9.07
CA ARG A 35 -16.81 0.39 -9.44
C ARG A 35 -15.71 1.45 -9.38
N GLN A 36 -14.99 1.51 -8.27
CA GLN A 36 -13.82 2.41 -8.11
C GLN A 36 -12.81 2.21 -9.24
N LEU A 37 -12.46 0.95 -9.58
CA LEU A 37 -11.54 0.66 -10.69
C LEU A 37 -12.09 1.08 -12.06
N GLY A 38 -13.41 1.01 -12.24
CA GLY A 38 -14.10 1.53 -13.43
C GLY A 38 -14.00 3.06 -13.53
N ASP A 39 -14.11 3.76 -12.41
CA ASP A 39 -14.06 5.23 -12.35
C ASP A 39 -12.69 5.79 -12.77
N TYR A 40 -11.62 5.00 -12.62
CA TYR A 40 -10.29 5.37 -13.13
C TYR A 40 -10.26 5.49 -14.67
N GLN A 41 -11.19 4.86 -15.39
CA GLN A 41 -11.27 4.85 -16.86
C GLN A 41 -9.93 4.54 -17.54
N LEU A 42 -9.15 3.64 -16.94
CA LEU A 42 -7.87 3.14 -17.50
C LEU A 42 -8.04 1.81 -18.23
N LEU A 43 -9.15 1.10 -17.96
CA LEU A 43 -9.42 -0.25 -18.44
C LEU A 43 -10.77 -0.26 -19.17
N PRO A 44 -10.92 -1.03 -20.27
CA PRO A 44 -12.21 -1.24 -20.90
C PRO A 44 -13.17 -1.95 -19.94
N GLY A 45 -14.45 -1.57 -19.94
CA GLY A 45 -15.45 -2.06 -18.98
C GLY A 45 -15.56 -3.59 -18.87
N ALA A 46 -15.26 -4.32 -19.95
CA ALA A 46 -15.25 -5.79 -19.98
C ALA A 46 -14.20 -6.41 -19.04
N ILE A 47 -13.04 -5.77 -18.88
CA ILE A 47 -11.93 -6.32 -18.07
C ILE A 47 -11.87 -5.76 -16.65
N VAL A 48 -12.67 -4.74 -16.32
CA VAL A 48 -12.70 -4.16 -14.97
C VAL A 48 -13.05 -5.20 -13.91
N ARG A 49 -14.10 -6.00 -14.15
CA ARG A 49 -14.52 -7.06 -13.20
C ARG A 49 -13.48 -8.15 -12.96
N PRO A 50 -12.87 -8.77 -13.99
CA PRO A 50 -11.83 -9.77 -13.75
C PRO A 50 -10.60 -9.15 -13.09
N VAL A 51 -10.13 -7.98 -13.53
CA VAL A 51 -8.98 -7.29 -12.92
C VAL A 51 -9.25 -6.95 -11.45
N ALA A 52 -10.46 -6.49 -11.11
CA ALA A 52 -10.85 -6.20 -9.74
C ALA A 52 -10.83 -7.42 -8.80
N ARG A 53 -10.96 -8.64 -9.33
CA ARG A 53 -10.83 -9.88 -8.55
C ARG A 53 -9.41 -10.40 -8.48
N VAL A 54 -8.63 -10.23 -9.55
CA VAL A 54 -7.24 -10.72 -9.64
C VAL A 54 -6.32 -9.88 -8.76
N ILE A 55 -6.52 -8.56 -8.74
CA ILE A 55 -5.67 -7.64 -7.95
C ILE A 55 -5.58 -8.02 -6.47
N PRO A 56 -6.68 -8.22 -5.71
CA PRO A 56 -6.58 -8.58 -4.30
C PRO A 56 -5.87 -9.91 -4.05
N VAL A 57 -6.00 -10.86 -4.99
CA VAL A 57 -5.29 -12.15 -4.93
C VAL A 57 -3.79 -11.94 -5.12
N ILE A 58 -3.39 -11.09 -6.06
CA ILE A 58 -1.99 -10.72 -6.28
C ILE A 58 -1.43 -10.00 -5.03
N GLU A 59 -2.17 -9.05 -4.46
CA GLU A 59 -1.77 -8.33 -3.24
C GLU A 59 -1.51 -9.30 -2.08
N LEU A 60 -2.41 -10.26 -1.89
CA LEU A 60 -2.29 -11.25 -0.84
C LEU A 60 -1.14 -12.23 -1.09
N ALA A 61 -0.96 -12.68 -2.34
CA ALA A 61 0.16 -13.55 -2.73
C ALA A 61 1.51 -12.87 -2.49
N ILE A 62 1.63 -11.59 -2.86
CA ILE A 62 2.84 -10.79 -2.61
C ILE A 62 3.04 -10.63 -1.09
N ALA A 63 2.00 -10.31 -0.33
CA ALA A 63 2.09 -10.18 1.13
C ALA A 63 2.65 -11.45 1.80
N PHE A 64 2.16 -12.63 1.42
CA PHE A 64 2.69 -13.90 1.93
C PHE A 64 4.12 -14.19 1.45
N ALA A 65 4.43 -13.90 0.18
CA ALA A 65 5.75 -14.10 -0.36
C ALA A 65 6.82 -13.19 0.28
N LEU A 66 6.44 -12.00 0.77
CA LEU A 66 7.34 -11.14 1.56
C LEU A 66 7.75 -11.76 2.90
N LEU A 67 6.91 -12.63 3.48
CA LEU A 67 7.20 -13.31 4.76
C LEU A 67 8.17 -14.48 4.58
N VAL A 68 8.34 -14.98 3.36
CA VAL A 68 9.23 -16.10 3.03
C VAL A 68 10.61 -15.56 2.65
N PRO A 69 11.68 -15.80 3.44
CA PRO A 69 13.01 -15.22 3.18
C PRO A 69 13.56 -15.53 1.79
N ALA A 70 13.29 -16.73 1.27
CA ALA A 70 13.74 -17.18 -0.05
C ALA A 70 13.11 -16.41 -1.22
N CYS A 71 11.86 -15.95 -1.08
CA CYS A 71 11.12 -15.23 -2.13
C CYS A 71 11.08 -13.72 -1.90
N ARG A 72 11.53 -13.25 -0.73
CA ARG A 72 11.35 -11.87 -0.25
C ARG A 72 11.85 -10.81 -1.22
N SER A 73 13.01 -11.01 -1.85
CA SER A 73 13.60 -10.05 -2.79
C SER A 73 12.70 -9.84 -4.01
N TRP A 74 12.24 -10.93 -4.62
CA TRP A 74 11.31 -10.92 -5.76
C TRP A 74 9.93 -10.39 -5.35
N ALA A 75 9.46 -10.76 -4.16
CA ALA A 75 8.18 -10.32 -3.64
C ALA A 75 8.19 -8.81 -3.34
N ALA A 76 9.27 -8.28 -2.76
CA ALA A 76 9.46 -6.86 -2.51
C ALA A 76 9.52 -6.04 -3.81
N LEU A 77 10.18 -6.56 -4.85
CA LEU A 77 10.18 -5.94 -6.17
C LEU A 77 8.77 -5.92 -6.78
N SER A 78 8.04 -7.03 -6.66
CA SER A 78 6.64 -7.14 -7.11
C SER A 78 5.72 -6.17 -6.36
N ALA A 79 5.91 -6.01 -5.05
CA ALA A 79 5.20 -5.02 -4.23
C ALA A 79 5.50 -3.60 -4.71
N ALA A 80 6.78 -3.26 -4.95
CA ALA A 80 7.18 -1.96 -5.47
C ALA A 80 6.53 -1.67 -6.82
N SER A 81 6.53 -2.64 -7.75
CA SER A 81 5.86 -2.51 -9.05
C SER A 81 4.36 -2.30 -8.91
N LEU A 82 3.70 -3.06 -8.03
CA LEU A 82 2.26 -2.93 -7.83
C LEU A 82 1.88 -1.56 -7.24
N ILE A 83 2.61 -1.09 -6.22
CA ILE A 83 2.39 0.22 -5.61
C ILE A 83 2.69 1.34 -6.61
N ALA A 84 3.72 1.18 -7.45
CA ALA A 84 4.04 2.13 -8.51
C ALA A 84 2.93 2.19 -9.59
N LEU A 85 2.34 1.05 -9.97
CA LEU A 85 1.19 1.02 -10.87
C LEU A 85 -0.01 1.76 -10.27
N TYR A 86 -0.29 1.59 -8.98
CA TYR A 86 -1.30 2.37 -8.28
C TYR A 86 -0.97 3.87 -8.29
N ALA A 87 0.26 4.26 -7.98
CA ALA A 87 0.70 5.65 -8.04
C ALA A 87 0.54 6.26 -9.44
N ALA A 88 0.91 5.52 -10.49
CA ALA A 88 0.74 5.96 -11.87
C ALA A 88 -0.75 6.13 -12.24
N ALA A 89 -1.60 5.17 -11.85
CA ALA A 89 -3.04 5.24 -12.07
C ALA A 89 -3.68 6.46 -11.40
N ILE A 90 -3.25 6.77 -10.17
CA ILE A 90 -3.63 7.98 -9.42
C ILE A 90 -3.14 9.24 -10.15
N GLY A 91 -1.86 9.27 -10.54
CA GLY A 91 -1.24 10.42 -11.21
C GLY A 91 -1.90 10.76 -12.54
N ILE A 92 -2.24 9.75 -13.36
CA ILE A 92 -2.96 9.94 -14.63
C ILE A 92 -4.34 10.56 -14.38
N ASN A 93 -5.07 10.09 -13.37
CA ASN A 93 -6.40 10.63 -13.06
C ASN A 93 -6.34 12.04 -12.49
N LEU A 94 -5.33 12.34 -11.68
CA LEU A 94 -5.10 13.69 -11.17
C LEU A 94 -4.73 14.67 -12.29
N TRP A 95 -3.90 14.24 -13.24
CA TRP A 95 -3.56 15.04 -14.42
C TRP A 95 -4.77 15.29 -15.34
N ARG A 96 -5.73 14.35 -15.37
CA ARG A 96 -7.03 14.51 -16.04
C ARG A 96 -8.04 15.36 -15.25
N GLY A 97 -7.66 15.90 -14.09
CA GLY A 97 -8.53 16.71 -13.23
C GLY A 97 -9.57 15.92 -12.43
N ARG A 98 -9.46 14.59 -12.38
CA ARG A 98 -10.43 13.69 -11.73
C ARG A 98 -10.00 13.35 -10.30
N GLY A 99 -10.00 14.38 -9.45
CA GLY A 99 -9.61 14.28 -8.05
C GLY A 99 -10.71 13.76 -7.11
N ASP A 100 -11.95 13.69 -7.58
CA ASP A 100 -13.15 13.26 -6.84
C ASP A 100 -13.32 11.74 -6.73
N ILE A 101 -12.53 10.99 -7.50
CA ILE A 101 -12.53 9.52 -7.46
C ILE A 101 -11.87 9.04 -6.15
N ASP A 102 -12.26 7.85 -5.71
CA ASP A 102 -11.76 7.23 -4.49
C ASP A 102 -10.50 6.40 -4.77
N CYS A 103 -9.48 6.53 -3.93
CA CYS A 103 -8.22 5.78 -4.07
C CYS A 103 -8.44 4.26 -3.98
N GLY A 104 -9.43 3.81 -3.19
CA GLY A 104 -9.76 2.39 -3.00
C GLY A 104 -8.70 1.57 -2.25
N CYS A 105 -7.58 2.19 -1.85
CA CYS A 105 -6.55 1.58 -1.01
C CYS A 105 -6.86 1.70 0.50
N ALA A 106 -7.60 2.73 0.91
CA ALA A 106 -8.18 2.83 2.25
C ALA A 106 -9.50 2.05 2.25
N GLY A 107 -9.82 1.39 3.37
CA GLY A 107 -10.95 0.47 3.50
C GLY A 107 -12.31 1.06 3.08
N PRO A 108 -13.37 0.22 2.98
CA PRO A 108 -14.66 0.63 2.42
C PRO A 108 -15.32 1.83 3.13
N ASP A 109 -14.98 2.14 4.37
CA ASP A 109 -15.60 3.27 5.09
C ASP A 109 -14.81 4.59 4.97
N GLN A 110 -13.69 4.60 4.25
CA GLN A 110 -12.83 5.76 4.09
C GLN A 110 -12.80 6.19 2.62
N ALA A 111 -13.83 6.94 2.19
CA ALA A 111 -13.81 7.56 0.88
C ALA A 111 -12.76 8.67 0.85
N GLN A 112 -11.65 8.43 0.17
CA GLN A 112 -10.52 9.35 0.14
C GLN A 112 -10.34 9.90 -1.28
N PRO A 113 -10.69 11.18 -1.52
CA PRO A 113 -10.52 11.79 -2.84
C PRO A 113 -9.04 11.78 -3.24
N LEU A 114 -8.76 11.61 -4.53
CA LEU A 114 -7.39 11.67 -5.03
C LEU A 114 -6.78 13.06 -4.80
N ARG A 115 -5.79 13.09 -3.91
CA ARG A 115 -4.97 14.27 -3.63
C ARG A 115 -3.51 14.00 -4.04
N PRO A 116 -2.74 15.03 -4.42
CA PRO A 116 -1.30 14.89 -4.70
C PRO A 116 -0.52 14.23 -3.55
N VAL A 117 -0.99 14.38 -2.31
CA VAL A 117 -0.38 13.76 -1.12
C VAL A 117 -0.36 12.22 -1.21
N LEU A 118 -1.32 11.60 -1.91
CA LEU A 118 -1.31 10.15 -2.15
C LEU A 118 -0.13 9.71 -3.03
N LEU A 119 0.31 10.56 -3.97
CA LEU A 119 1.49 10.27 -4.78
C LEU A 119 2.76 10.27 -3.92
N LEU A 120 2.87 11.22 -2.99
CA LEU A 120 3.98 11.27 -2.04
C LEU A 120 3.99 10.05 -1.10
N ARG A 121 2.81 9.66 -0.61
CA ARG A 121 2.65 8.46 0.22
C ARG A 121 3.07 7.20 -0.54
N ASN A 122 2.55 7.01 -1.75
CA ASN A 122 2.85 5.81 -2.54
C ASN A 122 4.32 5.79 -3.01
N SER A 123 4.93 6.94 -3.32
CA SER A 123 6.36 6.98 -3.63
C SER A 123 7.24 6.60 -2.44
N ALA A 124 6.89 7.05 -1.22
CA ALA A 124 7.57 6.61 -0.01
C ALA A 124 7.45 5.10 0.22
N LEU A 125 6.27 4.52 -0.01
CA LEU A 125 6.06 3.07 0.06
C LEU A 125 6.86 2.30 -0.99
N VAL A 126 6.96 2.82 -2.22
CA VAL A 126 7.81 2.22 -3.27
C VAL A 126 9.27 2.22 -2.83
N VAL A 127 9.77 3.32 -2.26
CA VAL A 127 11.15 3.38 -1.75
C VAL A 127 11.35 2.34 -0.64
N LEU A 128 10.43 2.24 0.32
CA LEU A 128 10.51 1.22 1.36
C LEU A 128 10.49 -0.21 0.79
N ALA A 129 9.70 -0.47 -0.25
CA ALA A 129 9.65 -1.77 -0.92
C ALA A 129 10.96 -2.10 -1.64
N LEU A 130 11.57 -1.11 -2.29
CA LEU A 130 12.88 -1.27 -2.92
C LEU A 130 13.98 -1.50 -1.87
N LEU A 131 13.93 -0.81 -0.73
CA LEU A 131 14.85 -1.08 0.38
C LEU A 131 14.67 -2.50 0.94
N ALA A 132 13.42 -2.99 1.04
CA ALA A 132 13.11 -4.35 1.46
C ALA A 132 13.60 -5.43 0.47
N SER A 133 13.85 -5.07 -0.80
CA SER A 133 14.37 -5.99 -1.83
C SER A 133 15.86 -6.30 -1.67
N VAL A 134 16.59 -5.48 -0.90
CA VAL A 134 18.02 -5.69 -0.65
C VAL A 134 18.20 -6.94 0.21
N SER A 135 19.08 -7.85 -0.23
CA SER A 135 19.42 -9.05 0.52
C SER A 135 20.02 -8.67 1.88
N PRO A 136 19.46 -9.16 3.00
CA PRO A 136 20.00 -8.86 4.31
C PRO A 136 21.31 -9.64 4.47
N VAL A 137 22.34 -8.99 5.02
CA VAL A 137 23.55 -9.70 5.43
C VAL A 137 23.15 -10.74 6.48
N ALA A 138 23.57 -11.99 6.29
CA ALA A 138 23.30 -13.09 7.21
C ALA A 138 23.89 -12.73 8.58
N ARG A 139 23.01 -12.36 9.51
CA ARG A 139 23.32 -12.05 10.91
C ARG A 139 22.38 -12.90 11.75
N ASP A 140 22.93 -13.56 12.76
CA ASP A 140 22.12 -14.28 13.74
C ASP A 140 21.18 -13.30 14.42
N LEU A 141 19.89 -13.44 14.14
CA LEU A 141 18.82 -12.66 14.76
C LEU A 141 18.59 -13.23 16.16
N GLY A 142 18.97 -12.46 17.18
CA GLY A 142 18.62 -12.78 18.55
C GLY A 142 17.13 -12.55 18.81
N PHE A 143 16.61 -13.08 19.92
CA PHE A 143 15.24 -12.83 20.39
C PHE A 143 14.92 -11.32 20.48
N PHE A 144 15.90 -10.52 20.92
CA PHE A 144 15.79 -9.06 21.01
C PHE A 144 15.61 -8.41 19.63
N ASP A 145 16.31 -8.89 18.60
CA ASP A 145 16.17 -8.36 17.24
C ASP A 145 14.78 -8.66 16.66
N GLY A 146 14.21 -9.81 17.00
CA GLY A 146 12.82 -10.16 16.67
C GLY A 146 11.81 -9.20 17.30
N PHE A 147 11.96 -8.91 18.60
CA PHE A 147 11.12 -7.93 19.28
C PHE A 147 11.21 -6.54 18.66
N VAL A 148 12.43 -6.05 18.40
CA VAL A 148 12.67 -4.74 17.77
C VAL A 148 12.04 -4.68 16.38
N THR A 149 12.13 -5.76 15.60
CA THR A 149 11.53 -5.83 14.27
C THR A 149 10.00 -5.71 14.33
N VAL A 150 9.35 -6.47 15.21
CA VAL A 150 7.88 -6.41 15.38
C VAL A 150 7.45 -5.04 15.89
N ALA A 151 8.16 -4.48 16.88
CA ALA A 151 7.87 -3.16 17.41
C ALA A 151 8.03 -2.07 16.34
N ALA A 152 9.11 -2.09 15.56
CA ALA A 152 9.36 -1.14 14.48
C ALA A 152 8.27 -1.21 13.40
N SER A 153 7.86 -2.43 13.00
CA SER A 153 6.75 -2.60 12.05
C SER A 153 5.41 -2.13 12.62
N ALA A 154 5.13 -2.40 13.90
CA ALA A 154 3.91 -1.92 14.55
C ALA A 154 3.87 -0.38 14.58
N VAL A 155 4.97 0.26 14.93
CA VAL A 155 5.09 1.73 14.90
C VAL A 155 4.88 2.26 13.48
N ALA A 156 5.52 1.65 12.47
CA ALA A 156 5.35 2.05 11.07
C ALA A 156 3.88 1.94 10.62
N LEU A 157 3.19 0.87 11.01
CA LEU A 157 1.78 0.66 10.71
C LEU A 157 0.87 1.65 11.44
N LEU A 158 1.17 1.99 12.70
CA LEU A 158 0.43 3.00 13.45
C LEU A 158 0.61 4.39 12.83
N ILE A 159 1.83 4.75 12.42
CA ILE A 159 2.09 6.01 11.71
C ILE A 159 1.31 6.02 10.39
N TYR A 160 1.33 4.93 9.63
CA TYR A 160 0.57 4.81 8.39
C TYR A 160 -0.93 4.96 8.61
N ALA A 161 -1.49 4.28 9.61
CA ALA A 161 -2.91 4.35 9.95
C ALA A 161 -3.32 5.75 10.42
N ALA A 162 -2.48 6.43 11.21
CA ALA A 162 -2.71 7.80 11.64
C ALA A 162 -2.66 8.77 10.45
N ALA A 163 -1.69 8.63 9.54
CA ALA A 163 -1.60 9.44 8.34
C ALA A 163 -2.81 9.22 7.41
N ASP A 164 -3.24 7.97 7.22
CA ASP A 164 -4.41 7.63 6.41
C ASP A 164 -5.69 8.24 7.00
N GLY A 165 -5.91 8.06 8.30
CA GLY A 165 -7.06 8.64 8.99
C GLY A 165 -7.08 10.17 8.95
N LEU A 166 -5.91 10.82 9.06
CA LEU A 166 -5.82 12.28 8.92
C LEU A 166 -6.15 12.73 7.49
N LEU A 167 -5.70 12.00 6.47
CA LEU A 167 -5.99 12.33 5.07
C LEU A 167 -7.47 12.12 4.73
N ALA A 168 -8.07 11.03 5.20
CA ALA A 168 -9.49 10.74 5.05
C ALA A 168 -10.37 11.81 5.73
N ASN A 169 -9.96 12.30 6.91
CA ASN A 169 -10.71 13.32 7.66
C ASN A 169 -10.35 14.77 7.30
N SER A 170 -9.31 15.00 6.50
CA SER A 170 -8.88 16.34 6.08
C SER A 170 -10.00 17.23 5.47
N PRO A 171 -10.94 16.73 4.62
CA PRO A 171 -12.04 17.57 4.14
C PRO A 171 -13.05 17.95 5.23
N LEU A 172 -13.24 17.12 6.26
CA LEU A 172 -14.13 17.44 7.39
C LEU A 172 -13.48 18.47 8.32
N LEU A 173 -12.17 18.36 8.54
CA LEU A 173 -11.40 19.32 9.32
C LEU A 173 -11.41 20.71 8.69
N LEU A 174 -11.29 20.80 7.36
CA LEU A 174 -11.35 22.09 6.65
C LEU A 174 -12.71 22.77 6.83
N LYS A 175 -13.81 22.00 6.75
CA LYS A 175 -15.16 22.51 7.02
C LYS A 175 -15.33 23.07 8.43
N LEU A 176 -14.72 22.45 9.44
CA LEU A 176 -14.75 22.95 10.84
C LEU A 176 -13.95 24.24 11.02
N ILE A 177 -12.92 24.46 10.20
CA ILE A 177 -12.08 25.67 10.24
C ILE A 177 -12.66 26.78 9.34
N GLY A 178 -13.81 26.55 8.70
CA GLY A 178 -14.49 27.53 7.85
C GLY A 178 -13.80 27.75 6.50
N ARG A 179 -13.05 26.76 6.00
CA ARG A 179 -12.42 26.76 4.67
C ARG A 179 -13.02 25.71 3.75
#